data_AF-A0A3D3CI32-F1
#
_entry.id   AF-A0A3D3CI32-F1
#
_cell.length_a   1.000
_cell.length_b   1.000
_cell.length_c   1.000
_cell.angle_alpha   90.00
_cell.angle_beta   90.00
_cell.angle_gamma   90.00
#
_symmetry.space_group_name_H-M   'P 1'
#
loop_
_entity.id
_entity.type
_entity.pdbx_description
1 polymer ?
#
loop_
_entity_poly.entity_id
_entity_poly.type
_entity_poly.pdbx_seq_one_letter_code
_entity_poly.pdbx_strand_id
1 'polypeptide(L)'
;PKVITVVHCETPSGLLNPIAPLGAVAREVDALLCVDYVASAGGADVRTDEWGIDLGLLGSQKVLSLLPDLSMTAVSPRAWAAAEALGYQGYDALLPWREGPAERYLPYTHNWHAMASLNRSLNQILSDGLEASFARHAAVAARCRERLAHMGVAIYPKSEALCS
;
A
#
# COMPACT_ATOMS: atom_id res chain seq x y z
N PRO A 1 -17.52 5.63 -13.60
CA PRO A 1 -16.97 4.27 -13.38
C PRO A 1 -17.36 3.79 -11.98
N LYS A 2 -17.43 2.49 -11.69
CA LYS A 2 -17.72 2.02 -10.31
C LYS A 2 -16.48 2.04 -9.41
N VAL A 3 -15.30 1.88 -10.00
CA VAL A 3 -14.02 1.83 -9.29
C VAL A 3 -12.99 2.62 -10.10
N ILE A 4 -12.13 3.36 -9.42
CA ILE A 4 -10.90 3.94 -9.94
C ILE A 4 -9.74 3.18 -9.31
N THR A 5 -8.86 2.63 -10.13
CA THR A 5 -7.67 1.88 -9.68
C THR A 5 -6.41 2.68 -10.00
N VAL A 6 -5.48 2.78 -9.06
CA VAL A 6 -4.20 3.47 -9.26
C VAL A 6 -3.06 2.79 -8.51
N VAL A 7 -1.86 2.81 -9.09
CA VAL A 7 -0.63 2.35 -8.44
C VAL A 7 0.07 3.55 -7.83
N HIS A 8 0.40 3.50 -6.53
CA HIS A 8 1.12 4.56 -5.84
C HIS A 8 2.59 4.60 -6.26
N CYS A 9 3.28 3.45 -6.24
CA CYS A 9 4.67 3.31 -6.70
C CYS A 9 4.77 2.28 -7.83
N GLU A 10 4.97 2.77 -9.06
CA GLU A 10 5.10 1.94 -10.26
C GLU A 10 6.53 1.40 -10.34
N THR A 11 6.76 0.24 -9.70
CA THR A 11 8.10 -0.31 -9.44
C THR A 11 8.99 -0.44 -10.69
N PRO A 12 8.51 -0.94 -11.86
CA PRO A 12 9.32 -1.09 -13.06
C PRO A 12 9.80 0.25 -13.65
N SER A 13 9.12 1.35 -13.35
CA SER A 13 9.44 2.69 -13.86
C SER A 13 10.04 3.62 -12.81
N GLY A 14 9.98 3.26 -11.53
CA GLY A 14 10.45 4.08 -10.41
C GLY A 14 9.67 5.39 -10.25
N LEU A 15 8.36 5.36 -10.58
CA LEU A 15 7.48 6.52 -10.49
C LEU A 15 6.62 6.48 -9.23
N LEU A 16 6.39 7.65 -8.61
CA LEU A 16 5.47 7.81 -7.48
C LEU A 16 4.32 8.74 -7.85
N ASN A 17 3.10 8.20 -7.87
CA ASN A 17 1.90 8.93 -8.29
C ASN A 17 1.24 9.69 -7.13
N PRO A 18 0.78 10.93 -7.30
CA PRO A 18 0.08 11.67 -6.25
C PRO A 18 -1.34 11.11 -6.04
N ILE A 19 -1.56 10.41 -4.92
CA ILE A 19 -2.85 9.75 -4.65
C ILE A 19 -3.89 10.70 -4.06
N ALA A 20 -3.50 11.63 -3.20
CA ALA A 20 -4.44 12.51 -2.47
C ALA A 20 -5.47 13.22 -3.38
N PRO A 21 -5.10 13.79 -4.55
CA PRO A 21 -6.08 14.43 -5.44
C PRO A 21 -7.11 13.46 -6.01
N LEU A 22 -6.77 12.17 -6.15
CA LEU A 22 -7.66 11.15 -6.73
C LEU A 22 -8.81 10.78 -5.80
N GLY A 23 -8.64 10.94 -4.48
CA GLY A 23 -9.71 10.75 -3.51
C GLY A 23 -10.90 11.68 -3.76
N ALA A 24 -10.63 12.95 -4.03
CA ALA A 24 -11.66 13.93 -4.35
C ALA A 24 -12.38 13.60 -5.67
N VAL A 25 -11.60 13.24 -6.71
CA VAL A 25 -12.14 12.84 -8.01
C VAL A 25 -13.02 11.59 -7.89
N ALA A 26 -12.58 10.58 -7.13
CA ALA A 26 -13.35 9.36 -6.92
C ALA A 26 -14.70 9.64 -6.24
N ARG A 27 -14.73 10.55 -5.27
CA ARG A 27 -15.98 10.98 -4.60
C ARG A 27 -16.91 11.73 -5.54
N GLU A 28 -16.39 12.62 -6.39
CA GLU A 28 -17.20 13.39 -7.34
C GLU A 28 -18.01 12.51 -8.30
N VAL A 29 -17.42 11.37 -8.72
CA VAL A 29 -18.06 10.44 -9.67
C VAL A 29 -18.67 9.21 -8.99
N ASP A 30 -18.79 9.23 -7.66
CA ASP A 30 -19.25 8.12 -6.81
C ASP A 30 -18.59 6.76 -7.15
N ALA A 31 -17.28 6.79 -7.39
CA ALA A 31 -16.46 5.60 -7.53
C ALA A 31 -15.81 5.21 -6.19
N LEU A 32 -15.49 3.93 -6.05
CA LEU A 32 -14.55 3.47 -5.03
C LEU A 32 -13.12 3.72 -5.51
N LEU A 33 -12.25 4.22 -4.63
CA LEU A 33 -10.82 4.36 -4.92
C LEU A 33 -10.02 3.14 -4.44
N CYS A 34 -9.44 2.39 -5.37
CA CYS A 34 -8.55 1.26 -5.10
C CYS A 34 -7.09 1.65 -5.39
N VAL A 35 -6.22 1.54 -4.40
CA VAL A 35 -4.81 1.97 -4.49
C VAL A 35 -3.88 0.81 -4.20
N ASP A 36 -3.03 0.48 -5.16
CA ASP A 36 -1.87 -0.39 -4.95
C ASP A 36 -0.73 0.43 -4.35
N TYR A 37 -0.44 0.20 -3.07
CA TYR A 37 0.73 0.78 -2.39
C TYR A 37 1.73 -0.28 -1.92
N VAL A 38 1.72 -1.46 -2.54
CA VAL A 38 2.60 -2.61 -2.20
C VAL A 38 4.06 -2.18 -2.16
N ALA A 39 4.52 -1.39 -3.13
CA ALA A 39 5.90 -0.95 -3.24
C ALA A 39 6.22 0.39 -2.55
N SER A 40 5.30 0.97 -1.78
CA SER A 40 5.46 2.32 -1.20
C SER A 40 5.12 2.41 0.29
N ALA A 41 4.07 1.76 0.77
CA ALA A 41 3.63 1.93 2.16
C ALA A 41 4.72 1.51 3.15
N GLY A 42 4.98 2.38 4.14
CA GLY A 42 6.09 2.25 5.10
C GLY A 42 7.40 2.88 4.62
N GLY A 43 7.56 3.12 3.32
CA GLY A 43 8.74 3.77 2.73
C GLY A 43 8.43 5.17 2.19
N ALA A 44 7.16 5.44 1.89
CA ALA A 44 6.60 6.74 1.55
C ALA A 44 5.26 6.92 2.27
N ASP A 45 4.81 8.17 2.38
CA ASP A 45 3.55 8.52 3.05
C ASP A 45 2.36 7.86 2.33
N VAL A 46 1.45 7.28 3.10
CA VAL A 46 0.19 6.70 2.62
C VAL A 46 -0.86 6.93 3.69
N ARG A 47 -1.82 7.80 3.40
CA ARG A 47 -2.89 8.18 4.35
C ARG A 47 -4.23 7.68 3.85
N THR A 48 -4.57 6.45 4.18
CA THR A 48 -5.78 5.77 3.66
C THR A 48 -7.05 6.59 3.88
N ASP A 49 -7.27 7.03 5.12
CA ASP A 49 -8.50 7.73 5.51
C ASP A 49 -8.54 9.16 4.94
N GLU A 50 -7.42 9.89 5.04
CA GLU A 50 -7.30 11.27 4.57
C GLU A 50 -7.45 11.36 3.05
N TRP A 51 -6.86 10.42 2.32
CA TRP A 51 -6.90 10.39 0.85
C TRP A 51 -8.15 9.69 0.31
N GLY A 52 -9.04 9.22 1.18
CA GLY A 52 -10.28 8.56 0.78
C GLY A 52 -10.05 7.26 0.01
N ILE A 53 -9.04 6.49 0.38
CA ILE A 53 -8.77 5.16 -0.20
C ILE A 53 -9.84 4.19 0.31
N ASP A 54 -10.61 3.63 -0.61
CA ASP A 54 -11.66 2.66 -0.29
C ASP A 54 -11.12 1.23 -0.19
N LEU A 55 -10.17 0.88 -1.05
CA LEU A 55 -9.44 -0.39 -1.02
C LEU A 55 -7.95 -0.10 -1.16
N GLY A 56 -7.16 -0.43 -0.15
CA GLY A 56 -5.72 -0.17 -0.16
C GLY A 56 -4.93 -1.47 -0.09
N LEU A 57 -4.04 -1.73 -1.05
CA LEU A 57 -3.36 -3.01 -1.20
C LEU A 57 -1.89 -2.93 -0.75
N LEU A 58 -1.49 -3.84 0.14
CA LEU A 58 -0.13 -4.01 0.63
C LEU A 58 0.34 -5.46 0.51
N GLY A 59 1.65 -5.63 0.36
CA GLY A 59 2.33 -6.92 0.40
C GLY A 59 3.48 -6.91 1.40
N SER A 60 3.81 -8.08 1.93
CA SER A 60 4.85 -8.26 2.95
C SER A 60 6.29 -8.12 2.43
N GLN A 61 6.52 -8.27 1.13
CA GLN A 61 7.83 -8.47 0.51
C GLN A 61 8.54 -7.23 -0.02
N LYS A 62 8.02 -6.04 0.29
CA LYS A 62 8.61 -4.76 -0.14
C LYS A 62 9.24 -4.06 1.04
N VAL A 63 8.73 -2.90 1.45
CA VAL A 63 9.30 -2.12 2.54
C VAL A 63 9.35 -2.90 3.85
N LEU A 64 8.35 -3.76 4.09
CA LEU A 64 8.28 -4.61 5.28
C LEU A 64 9.39 -5.68 5.35
N SER A 65 10.13 -5.91 4.26
CA SER A 65 11.31 -6.78 4.22
C SER A 65 11.06 -8.22 4.66
N LEU A 66 9.89 -8.78 4.29
CA LEU A 66 9.51 -10.16 4.57
C LEU A 66 9.50 -11.02 3.30
N LEU A 67 9.19 -12.31 3.43
CA LEU A 67 8.86 -13.17 2.30
C LEU A 67 7.51 -12.77 1.66
N PRO A 68 7.25 -13.10 0.39
CA PRO A 68 6.00 -12.82 -0.32
C PRO A 68 4.84 -13.74 0.12
N ASP A 69 4.56 -13.76 1.42
CA ASP A 69 3.62 -14.71 2.03
C ASP A 69 2.26 -14.08 2.39
N LEU A 70 2.19 -12.75 2.53
CA LEU A 70 0.97 -12.06 2.98
C LEU A 70 0.58 -10.92 2.05
N SER A 71 -0.72 -10.76 1.88
CA SER A 71 -1.35 -9.54 1.44
C SER A 71 -2.11 -8.92 2.60
N MET A 72 -2.13 -7.59 2.67
CA MET A 72 -2.93 -6.85 3.65
C MET A 72 -3.76 -5.83 2.88
N THR A 73 -5.02 -5.68 3.27
CA THR A 73 -5.93 -4.75 2.60
C THR A 73 -6.59 -3.82 3.61
N ALA A 74 -6.49 -2.51 3.40
CA ALA A 74 -7.32 -1.52 4.09
C ALA A 74 -8.66 -1.42 3.35
N VAL A 75 -9.78 -1.41 4.09
CA VAL A 75 -11.14 -1.41 3.53
C VAL A 75 -11.97 -0.34 4.21
N SER A 76 -12.48 0.62 3.44
CA SER A 76 -13.34 1.70 3.95
C SER A 76 -14.77 1.22 4.21
N PRO A 77 -15.60 2.00 4.96
CA PRO A 77 -17.02 1.71 5.12
C PRO A 77 -17.79 1.60 3.79
N ARG A 78 -17.44 2.41 2.77
CA ARG A 78 -18.08 2.34 1.43
C ARG A 78 -17.71 1.03 0.73
N ALA A 79 -16.46 0.61 0.81
CA ALA A 79 -16.02 -0.67 0.25
C ALA A 79 -16.66 -1.87 0.96
N TRP A 80 -16.82 -1.81 2.30
CA TRP A 80 -17.55 -2.84 3.05
C TRP A 80 -19.00 -2.95 2.60
N ALA A 81 -19.72 -1.83 2.47
CA ALA A 81 -21.10 -1.84 2.00
C ALA A 81 -21.22 -2.40 0.56
N ALA A 82 -20.26 -2.09 -0.31
CA ALA A 82 -20.22 -2.66 -1.66
C ALA A 82 -19.94 -4.18 -1.64
N ALA A 83 -19.04 -4.66 -0.78
CA ALA A 83 -18.77 -6.08 -0.60
C ALA A 83 -19.99 -6.84 -0.09
N GLU A 84 -20.73 -6.27 0.87
CA GLU A 84 -21.97 -6.83 1.41
C GLU A 84 -23.05 -6.93 0.34
N ALA A 85 -23.29 -5.85 -0.42
CA ALA A 85 -24.28 -5.82 -1.48
C ALA A 85 -23.96 -6.81 -2.60
N LEU A 86 -22.67 -7.04 -2.89
CA LEU A 86 -22.23 -8.03 -3.87
C LEU A 86 -22.40 -9.46 -3.35
N GLY A 87 -22.17 -9.69 -2.04
CA GLY A 87 -22.28 -11.01 -1.41
C GLY A 87 -21.29 -12.04 -1.96
N TYR A 88 -20.16 -11.60 -2.52
CA TYR A 88 -19.18 -12.48 -3.16
C TYR A 88 -18.64 -13.53 -2.18
N GLN A 89 -18.59 -14.78 -2.65
CA GLN A 89 -18.04 -15.92 -1.91
C GLN A 89 -16.81 -16.44 -2.67
N GLY A 90 -15.70 -16.56 -1.97
CA GLY A 90 -14.40 -16.94 -2.53
C GLY A 90 -13.32 -16.98 -1.46
N TYR A 91 -12.16 -17.54 -1.79
CA TYR A 91 -11.02 -17.57 -0.88
C TYR A 91 -10.50 -16.14 -0.56
N ASP A 92 -10.65 -15.24 -1.53
CA ASP A 92 -10.30 -13.82 -1.52
C ASP A 92 -11.47 -12.91 -1.11
N ALA A 93 -12.60 -13.48 -0.65
CA ALA A 93 -13.71 -12.67 -0.17
C ALA A 93 -13.33 -11.89 1.10
N LEU A 94 -13.66 -10.59 1.13
CA LEU A 94 -13.33 -9.72 2.27
C LEU A 94 -14.27 -9.92 3.46
N LEU A 95 -15.56 -10.21 3.23
CA LEU A 95 -16.58 -10.23 4.28
C LEU A 95 -16.25 -11.12 5.49
N PRO A 96 -15.70 -12.35 5.31
CA PRO A 96 -15.31 -13.19 6.45
C PRO A 96 -14.21 -12.57 7.33
N TRP A 97 -13.41 -11.64 6.78
CA TRP A 97 -12.30 -10.99 7.49
C TRP A 97 -12.72 -9.75 8.28
N ARG A 98 -13.95 -9.25 8.09
CA ARG A 98 -14.40 -7.99 8.70
C ARG A 98 -14.35 -8.00 10.22
N GLU A 99 -14.93 -9.03 10.83
CA GLU A 99 -15.00 -9.18 12.29
C GLU A 99 -14.00 -10.23 12.82
N GLY A 100 -13.51 -11.11 11.95
CA GLY A 100 -12.65 -12.25 12.32
C GLY A 100 -11.47 -11.88 13.23
N PRO A 101 -10.60 -10.93 12.85
CA PRO A 101 -9.46 -10.54 13.67
C PRO A 101 -9.83 -10.05 15.08
N ALA A 102 -10.94 -9.33 15.23
CA ALA A 102 -11.42 -8.83 16.53
C ALA A 102 -11.97 -9.98 17.40
N GLU A 103 -12.63 -10.95 16.77
CA GLU A 103 -13.17 -12.14 17.44
C GLU A 103 -12.14 -13.27 17.62
N ARG A 104 -10.88 -13.03 17.23
CA ARG A 104 -9.79 -14.04 17.21
C ARG A 104 -10.14 -15.27 16.36
N TYR A 105 -10.95 -15.06 15.33
CA TYR A 105 -11.32 -16.04 14.33
C TYR A 105 -10.63 -15.71 13.00
N LEU A 106 -10.25 -16.75 12.26
CA LEU A 106 -9.71 -16.63 10.92
C LEU A 106 -10.58 -17.48 10.00
N PRO A 107 -10.99 -16.97 8.82
CA PRO A 107 -11.83 -17.72 7.88
C PRO A 107 -11.24 -19.09 7.46
N TYR A 108 -9.92 -19.22 7.54
CA TYR A 108 -9.17 -20.44 7.27
C TYR A 108 -7.82 -20.43 8.03
N THR A 109 -7.13 -21.58 8.04
CA THR A 109 -5.78 -21.70 8.63
C THR A 109 -4.83 -20.71 7.98
N HIS A 110 -4.33 -19.76 8.77
CA HIS A 110 -3.45 -18.71 8.29
C HIS A 110 -1.97 -19.05 8.50
N ASN A 111 -1.08 -18.40 7.75
CA ASN A 111 0.36 -18.67 7.84
C ASN A 111 0.95 -18.07 9.12
N TRP A 112 1.07 -18.90 10.15
CA TRP A 112 1.61 -18.49 11.46
C TRP A 112 3.00 -17.84 11.36
N HIS A 113 3.92 -18.41 10.57
CA HIS A 113 5.28 -17.90 10.45
C HIS A 113 5.33 -16.52 9.80
N ALA A 114 4.49 -16.31 8.78
CA ALA A 114 4.37 -15.01 8.14
C ALA A 114 3.76 -13.97 9.07
N MET A 115 2.74 -14.33 9.87
CA MET A 115 2.14 -13.43 10.87
C MET A 115 3.12 -13.04 11.98
N ALA A 116 3.89 -13.99 12.50
CA ALA A 116 4.93 -13.71 13.50
C ALA A 116 6.01 -12.78 12.94
N SER A 117 6.44 -13.00 11.69
CA SER A 117 7.39 -12.13 10.98
C SER A 117 6.82 -10.74 10.75
N LEU A 118 5.54 -10.65 10.37
CA LEU A 118 4.84 -9.38 10.19
C LEU A 118 4.77 -8.58 11.49
N ASN A 119 4.42 -9.22 12.60
CA ASN A 119 4.40 -8.55 13.90
C ASN A 119 5.78 -7.98 14.27
N ARG A 120 6.85 -8.74 14.04
CA ARG A 120 8.24 -8.29 14.28
C ARG A 120 8.60 -7.07 13.43
N SER A 121 8.32 -7.15 12.12
CA SER A 121 8.63 -6.06 11.16
C SER A 121 7.84 -4.79 11.47
N LEU A 122 6.54 -4.91 11.75
CA LEU A 122 5.70 -3.79 12.15
C LEU A 122 6.17 -3.14 13.45
N ASN A 123 6.53 -3.92 14.47
CA ASN A 123 7.06 -3.37 15.72
C ASN A 123 8.36 -2.58 15.49
N GLN A 124 9.23 -3.04 14.59
CA GLN A 124 10.48 -2.37 14.27
C GLN A 124 10.25 -1.04 13.53
N ILE A 125 9.41 -1.03 12.48
CA ILE A 125 9.17 0.20 11.73
C ILE A 125 8.40 1.24 12.56
N LEU A 126 7.49 0.78 13.42
CA LEU A 126 6.70 1.66 14.29
C LEU A 126 7.51 2.17 15.50
N SER A 127 8.51 1.44 15.98
CA SER A 127 9.38 1.93 17.07
C SER A 127 10.25 3.11 16.65
N ASP A 128 10.67 3.14 15.38
CA ASP A 128 11.44 4.25 14.81
C ASP A 128 10.56 5.45 14.43
N GLY A 129 9.27 5.21 14.21
CA GLY A 129 8.33 6.15 13.59
C GLY A 129 8.34 6.06 12.07
N LEU A 130 7.17 6.25 11.44
CA LEU A 130 7.02 6.14 9.99
C LEU A 130 7.82 7.22 9.26
N GLU A 131 7.86 8.43 9.80
CA GLU A 131 8.59 9.57 9.25
C GLU A 131 10.10 9.28 9.15
N ALA A 132 10.66 8.58 10.14
CA ALA A 132 12.06 8.15 10.11
C ALA A 132 12.28 7.12 9.00
N SER A 133 11.34 6.19 8.81
CA SER A 133 11.40 5.23 7.70
C SER A 133 11.32 5.93 6.34
N PHE A 134 10.41 6.90 6.18
CA PHE A 134 10.26 7.68 4.95
C PHE A 134 11.53 8.46 4.62
N ALA A 135 12.07 9.18 5.60
CA ALA A 135 13.30 9.94 5.45
C ALA A 135 14.49 9.05 5.06
N ARG A 136 14.61 7.86 5.66
CA ARG A 136 15.65 6.88 5.33
C ARG A 136 15.54 6.41 3.87
N HIS A 137 14.34 6.04 3.41
CA HIS A 137 14.13 5.61 2.02
C HIS A 137 14.43 6.74 1.03
N ALA A 138 13.92 7.95 1.29
CA ALA A 138 14.16 9.12 0.46
C ALA A 138 15.66 9.47 0.36
N ALA A 139 16.40 9.38 1.47
CA ALA A 139 17.84 9.64 1.49
C ALA A 139 18.63 8.63 0.65
N VAL A 140 18.30 7.34 0.72
CA VAL A 140 18.93 6.30 -0.09
C VAL A 140 18.59 6.49 -1.58
N ALA A 141 17.32 6.76 -1.90
CA ALA A 141 16.89 7.00 -3.27
C ALA A 141 17.60 8.22 -3.89
N ALA A 142 17.69 9.33 -3.15
CA ALA A 142 18.43 10.53 -3.57
C ALA A 142 19.91 10.22 -3.81
N ARG A 143 20.54 9.46 -2.90
CA ARG A 143 21.95 9.06 -3.05
C ARG A 143 22.18 8.18 -4.29
N CYS A 144 21.26 7.26 -4.58
CA CYS A 144 21.33 6.44 -5.79
C CYS A 144 21.25 7.30 -7.05
N ARG A 145 20.30 8.25 -7.12
CA ARG A 145 20.16 9.16 -8.27
C ARG A 145 21.39 10.06 -8.46
N GLU A 146 21.90 10.63 -7.37
CA GLU A 146 23.13 11.44 -7.39
C GLU A 146 24.32 10.64 -7.96
N ARG A 147 24.48 9.38 -7.54
CA ARG A 147 25.55 8.51 -8.05
C ARG A 147 25.37 8.17 -9.53
N LEU A 148 24.15 7.88 -9.97
CA LEU A 148 23.85 7.64 -11.39
C LEU A 148 24.19 8.86 -12.25
N ALA A 149 23.85 10.06 -11.76
CA ALA A 149 24.20 11.31 -12.44
C ALA A 149 25.71 11.50 -12.58
N HIS A 150 26.50 11.22 -11.54
CA HIS A 150 27.96 11.24 -11.61
C HIS A 150 28.55 10.22 -12.60
N MET A 151 27.83 9.13 -12.87
CA MET A 151 28.20 8.12 -13.86
C MET A 151 27.72 8.46 -15.29
N GLY A 152 27.01 9.58 -15.47
CA GLY A 152 26.40 9.95 -16.75
C GLY A 152 25.21 9.07 -17.16
N VAL A 153 24.59 8.37 -16.20
CA VAL A 153 23.42 7.51 -16.44
C VAL A 153 22.15 8.31 -16.20
N ALA A 154 21.30 8.39 -17.23
CA ALA A 154 20.00 9.05 -17.13
C ALA A 154 19.00 8.20 -16.31
N ILE A 155 18.17 8.87 -15.52
CA ILE A 155 17.01 8.25 -14.88
C ILE A 155 15.89 7.99 -15.90
N TYR A 156 15.05 7.00 -15.65
CA TYR A 156 13.88 6.72 -16.49
C TYR A 156 12.76 7.78 -16.33
N PRO A 157 12.39 8.21 -15.10
CA PRO A 157 11.42 9.29 -14.92
C PRO A 157 11.84 10.58 -15.63
N LYS A 158 10.86 11.31 -16.19
CA LYS A 158 11.11 12.57 -16.93
C LYS A 158 11.74 13.67 -16.08
N SER A 159 11.59 13.60 -14.76
CA SER A 159 12.15 14.53 -13.79
C SER A 159 12.25 13.86 -12.43
N GLU A 160 13.17 14.32 -11.58
CA GLU A 160 13.31 13.79 -10.21
C GLU A 160 12.05 13.94 -9.36
N ALA A 161 11.21 14.95 -9.63
CA ALA A 161 9.94 15.14 -8.94
C ALA A 161 8.92 14.01 -9.15
N LEU A 162 9.14 13.16 -10.16
CA LEU A 162 8.30 12.00 -10.45
C LEU A 162 8.88 10.71 -9.88
N CYS A 163 10.11 10.73 -9.37
CA CYS A 163 10.76 9.55 -8.81
C CYS A 163 10.09 9.12 -7.50
N SER A 164 10.04 7.81 -7.30
CA SER A 164 9.85 7.20 -5.97
C SER A 164 11.03 7.41 -5.03
#